data_AF-A0A2D4N356-F1
#
_entry.id   AF-A0A2D4N356-F1
#
_cell.length_a   1.000
_cell.length_b   1.000
_cell.length_c   1.000
_cell.angle_alpha   90.00
_cell.angle_beta   90.00
_cell.angle_gamma   90.00
#
_symmetry.space_group_name_H-M   'P 1'
#
loop_
_entity.id
_entity.type
_entity.pdbx_description
1 polymer ?
#
loop_
_entity_poly.entity_id
_entity_poly.type
_entity_poly.pdbx_seq_one_letter_code
_entity_poly.pdbx_strand_id
1 'polypeptide(L)'
;IRCYVTYQQENWTELLAFAEVAYNNTVHSSTGLTPFQINTGMDFVLMPELPKQPPTSMSLTELMNSLKKGWEDTKKALVEAAKNYKAQADKHRSLQPLFKVGDRVY
;
A
#
# COMPACT_ATOMS: atom_id res chain seq x y z
N ILE A 1 9.32 -5.92 3.42
CA ILE A 1 9.37 -6.46 4.80
C ILE A 1 10.46 -7.51 4.95
N ARG A 2 10.53 -8.56 4.12
CA ARG A 2 11.62 -9.56 4.19
C ARG A 2 13.03 -8.99 4.02
N CYS A 3 13.17 -7.82 3.40
CA CYS A 3 14.45 -7.13 3.21
C CYS A 3 14.98 -6.40 4.47
N TYR A 4 14.18 -6.31 5.54
CA TYR A 4 14.57 -5.68 6.82
C TYR A 4 14.88 -6.72 7.91
N VAL A 5 14.90 -8.01 7.55
CA VAL A 5 15.20 -9.10 8.47
C VAL A 5 16.70 -9.40 8.38
N THR A 6 17.47 -8.86 9.32
CA THR A 6 18.89 -9.17 9.49
C THR A 6 19.08 -10.65 9.86
N TYR A 7 20.27 -11.22 9.59
CA TYR A 7 20.61 -12.61 9.91
C TYR A 7 20.39 -12.97 11.40
N GLN A 8 20.52 -12.00 12.30
CA GLN A 8 20.14 -12.10 13.71
C GLN A 8 18.71 -11.58 13.91
N GLN A 9 17.76 -12.50 14.06
CA GLN A 9 16.31 -12.23 14.14
C GLN A 9 15.82 -11.83 15.55
N GLU A 10 16.63 -11.13 16.35
CA GLU A 10 16.32 -10.94 17.78
C GLU A 10 15.53 -9.66 18.07
N ASN A 11 15.55 -8.66 17.18
CA ASN A 11 14.97 -7.34 17.43
C ASN A 11 13.82 -6.94 16.48
N TRP A 12 13.22 -7.91 15.78
CA TRP A 12 12.16 -7.60 14.80
C TRP A 12 10.93 -6.94 15.43
N THR A 13 10.61 -7.27 16.68
CA THR A 13 9.53 -6.67 17.46
C THR A 13 9.76 -5.18 17.70
N GLU A 14 10.99 -4.80 18.04
CA GLU A 14 11.39 -3.40 18.25
C GLU A 14 11.39 -2.61 16.93
N LEU A 15 11.75 -3.26 15.83
CA LEU A 15 11.76 -2.65 14.50
C LEU A 15 10.36 -2.54 13.87
N LEU A 16 9.35 -3.22 14.41
CA LEU A 16 8.02 -3.29 13.82
C LEU A 16 7.36 -1.91 13.71
N ALA A 17 7.46 -1.09 14.76
CA ALA A 17 6.91 0.26 14.74
C ALA A 17 7.54 1.14 13.65
N PHE A 18 8.86 1.04 13.47
CA PHE A 18 9.57 1.76 12.41
C PHE A 18 9.18 1.26 11.02
N ALA A 19 9.02 -0.06 10.85
CA ALA A 19 8.59 -0.66 9.60
C ALA A 19 7.16 -0.25 9.24
N GLU A 20 6.25 -0.18 10.21
CA GLU A 20 4.88 0.29 10.03
C GLU A 20 4.86 1.76 9.58
N VAL A 21 5.58 2.64 10.29
CA VAL A 21 5.68 4.06 9.92
C VAL A 21 6.29 4.21 8.54
N ALA A 22 7.36 3.48 8.22
CA ALA A 22 7.97 3.53 6.90
C ALA A 22 7.00 3.05 5.81
N TYR A 23 6.29 1.94 6.05
CA TYR A 23 5.35 1.38 5.08
C TYR A 23 4.14 2.30 4.84
N ASN A 24 3.52 2.79 5.91
CA ASN A 24 2.32 3.63 5.82
C ASN A 24 2.57 4.98 5.15
N ASN A 25 3.82 5.45 5.13
CA ASN A 25 4.20 6.77 4.63
C ASN A 25 5.06 6.74 3.35
N THR A 26 5.32 5.57 2.79
CA THR A 26 6.00 5.45 1.49
C THR A 26 4.95 5.46 0.38
N VAL A 27 5.21 6.21 -0.69
CA VAL A 27 4.35 6.23 -1.88
C VAL A 27 4.32 4.85 -2.52
N HIS A 28 3.12 4.27 -2.63
CA HIS A 28 2.98 2.94 -3.18
C HIS A 28 2.87 2.99 -4.71
N SER A 29 3.67 2.18 -5.42
CA SER A 29 3.77 2.23 -6.89
C SER A 29 2.44 1.96 -7.62
N SER A 30 1.54 1.21 -7.00
CA SER A 30 0.24 0.85 -7.60
C SER A 30 -0.82 1.95 -7.46
N THR A 31 -0.64 2.90 -6.54
CA THR A 31 -1.66 3.91 -6.22
C THR A 31 -1.14 5.33 -6.36
N GLY A 32 0.19 5.54 -6.38
CA GLY A 32 0.81 6.87 -6.42
C GLY A 32 0.64 7.68 -5.12
N LEU A 33 0.05 7.07 -4.08
CA LEU A 33 -0.23 7.70 -2.79
C LEU A 33 0.32 6.83 -1.66
N THR A 34 0.52 7.43 -0.49
CA THR A 34 0.87 6.69 0.72
C THR A 34 -0.39 5.99 1.29
N PRO A 35 -0.27 4.81 1.90
CA PRO A 35 -1.39 4.17 2.61
C PRO A 35 -2.03 5.07 3.68
N PHE A 36 -1.24 5.88 4.39
CA PHE A 36 -1.72 6.83 5.39
C PHE A 36 -2.63 7.89 4.77
N GLN A 37 -2.23 8.49 3.65
CA GLN A 37 -3.07 9.46 2.91
C GLN A 37 -4.37 8.81 2.41
N ILE A 38 -4.32 7.58 1.94
CA ILE A 38 -5.52 6.87 1.46
C ILE A 38 -6.52 6.67 2.61
N ASN A 39 -6.04 6.34 3.81
CA ASN A 39 -6.90 6.07 4.95
C ASN A 39 -7.43 7.34 5.62
N THR A 40 -6.61 8.37 5.72
CA THR A 40 -6.89 9.56 6.55
C THR A 40 -7.21 10.82 5.75
N GLY A 41 -6.83 10.86 4.46
CA GLY A 41 -6.91 12.06 3.63
C GLY A 41 -5.89 13.13 3.99
N MET A 42 -4.96 12.83 4.90
CA MET A 42 -3.96 13.77 5.42
C MET A 42 -2.55 13.31 5.08
N ASP A 43 -1.65 14.29 4.99
CA ASP A 43 -0.21 14.02 4.86
C ASP A 43 0.39 13.67 6.23
N PHE A 44 1.30 12.70 6.22
CA PHE A 44 2.01 12.32 7.43
C PHE A 44 3.10 13.32 7.78
N VAL A 45 3.17 13.72 9.05
CA VAL A 45 4.18 14.65 9.57
C VAL A 45 5.02 13.92 10.61
N LEU A 46 6.29 13.65 10.27
CA LEU A 46 7.19 12.79 11.05
C LEU A 46 7.50 13.34 12.45
N MET A 47 7.48 14.66 12.59
CA MET A 47 7.56 15.40 13.85
C MET A 47 6.83 16.72 13.63
N PRO A 48 5.62 16.92 14.17
CA PRO A 48 5.05 18.26 14.16
C PRO A 48 5.98 19.13 15.01
N GLU A 49 6.67 20.10 14.40
CA GLU A 49 7.18 21.23 15.18
C GLU A 49 6.01 21.78 16.01
N LEU A 50 6.29 22.28 17.22
CA LEU A 50 5.31 23.05 17.99
C LEU A 50 4.60 24.01 17.02
N PRO A 51 3.27 23.88 16.83
CA PRO A 51 2.59 24.55 15.74
C PRO A 51 2.76 26.07 15.90
N LYS A 52 3.58 26.66 15.03
CA LYS A 52 3.80 28.12 14.96
C LYS A 52 2.57 28.86 14.44
N GLN A 53 1.64 28.13 13.82
CA GLN A 53 0.38 28.63 13.29
C GLN A 53 -0.77 27.72 13.72
N PRO A 54 -1.99 28.27 13.89
CA PRO A 54 -3.16 27.45 14.13
C PRO A 54 -3.35 26.46 12.97
N PRO A 55 -3.77 25.21 13.26
CA PRO A 55 -3.97 24.22 12.21
C PRO A 55 -5.01 24.73 11.21
N THR A 56 -4.66 24.71 9.91
CA THR A 56 -5.60 24.98 8.83
C THR A 56 -6.70 23.93 8.88
N SER A 57 -7.88 24.29 9.40
CA SER A 57 -9.02 23.37 9.44
C SER A 57 -9.67 23.31 8.07
N MET A 58 -9.47 22.20 7.36
CA MET A 58 -10.34 21.84 6.24
C MET A 58 -11.75 21.59 6.78
N SER A 59 -12.79 22.04 6.07
CA SER A 59 -14.15 21.71 6.49
C SER A 59 -14.39 20.20 6.38
N LEU A 60 -15.29 19.66 7.21
CA LEU A 60 -15.60 18.23 7.19
C LEU A 60 -16.09 17.75 5.80
N THR A 61 -16.81 18.61 5.09
CA THR A 61 -17.33 18.34 3.75
C THR A 61 -16.21 18.29 2.71
N GLU A 62 -15.25 19.21 2.75
CA GLU A 62 -14.07 19.19 1.88
C GLU A 62 -13.21 17.96 2.14
N LEU A 63 -13.00 17.59 3.41
CA LEU A 63 -12.27 16.38 3.79
C LEU A 63 -12.95 15.13 3.23
N MET A 64 -14.26 14.99 3.45
CA MET A 64 -15.03 13.85 2.91
C MET A 64 -14.98 13.79 1.38
N ASN A 65 -15.05 14.93 0.70
CA ASN A 65 -14.97 14.97 -0.76
C ASN A 65 -13.57 14.57 -1.25
N SER A 66 -12.51 15.03 -0.58
CA SER A 66 -11.13 14.66 -0.89
C SER A 66 -10.90 13.16 -0.70
N LEU A 67 -11.42 12.58 0.39
CA LEU A 67 -11.35 11.15 0.68
C LEU A 67 -12.06 10.32 -0.38
N LYS A 68 -13.30 10.69 -0.72
CA LYS A 68 -14.06 9.99 -1.77
C LYS A 68 -13.31 10.00 -3.10
N LYS A 69 -12.78 11.16 -3.50
CA LYS A 69 -11.97 11.27 -4.72
C LYS A 69 -10.73 10.41 -4.65
N GLY A 70 -9.98 10.48 -3.54
CA GLY A 70 -8.79 9.66 -3.30
C GLY A 70 -9.08 8.16 -3.39
N TRP A 71 -10.20 7.69 -2.83
CA TRP A 71 -10.62 6.29 -2.92
C TRP A 71 -11.02 5.88 -4.33
N GLU A 72 -11.73 6.73 -5.08
CA GLU A 72 -12.07 6.45 -6.47
C GLU A 72 -10.81 6.31 -7.34
N ASP A 73 -9.86 7.22 -7.19
CA ASP A 73 -8.61 7.22 -7.95
C ASP A 73 -7.72 6.02 -7.55
N THR A 74 -7.62 5.74 -6.25
CA THR A 74 -6.94 4.54 -5.73
C THR A 74 -7.54 3.26 -6.30
N LYS A 75 -8.88 3.16 -6.34
CA LYS A 75 -9.57 1.99 -6.91
C LYS A 75 -9.26 1.82 -8.39
N LYS A 76 -9.28 2.90 -9.18
CA LYS A 76 -8.92 2.86 -10.61
C LYS A 76 -7.47 2.39 -10.78
N ALA A 77 -6.54 2.97 -10.03
CA ALA A 77 -5.12 2.64 -10.10
C ALA A 77 -4.86 1.18 -9.72
N LEU A 78 -5.52 0.65 -8.68
CA LEU A 78 -5.42 -0.76 -8.29
C LEU A 78 -5.94 -1.71 -9.37
N VAL A 79 -7.07 -1.39 -10.01
CA VAL A 79 -7.61 -2.19 -11.12
C VAL A 79 -6.63 -2.22 -12.29
N GLU A 80 -6.01 -1.10 -12.62
CA GLU A 80 -5.01 -1.01 -13.69
C GLU A 80 -3.73 -1.77 -13.33
N ALA A 81 -3.20 -1.57 -12.11
CA ALA A 81 -2.03 -2.30 -11.62
C ALA A 81 -2.26 -3.83 -11.64
N ALA A 82 -3.43 -4.29 -11.20
CA ALA A 82 -3.79 -5.71 -11.25
C ALA A 82 -3.82 -6.26 -12.68
N LYS A 83 -4.36 -5.50 -13.65
CA LYS A 83 -4.32 -5.87 -15.07
C LYS A 83 -2.89 -5.97 -15.59
N ASN A 84 -2.05 -5.01 -15.25
CA ASN A 84 -0.65 -4.99 -15.68
C ASN A 84 0.15 -6.14 -15.08
N TYR A 85 -0.04 -6.43 -13.79
CA TYR A 85 0.58 -7.59 -13.13
C TYR A 85 0.12 -8.91 -13.75
N LYS A 86 -1.17 -9.04 -14.06
CA LYS A 86 -1.69 -10.21 -14.77
C LYS A 86 -1.01 -10.35 -16.14
N ALA A 87 -1.01 -9.31 -16.96
CA ALA A 87 -0.39 -9.35 -18.29
C ALA A 87 1.10 -9.72 -18.23
N GLN A 88 1.84 -9.20 -17.23
CA GLN A 88 3.24 -9.53 -17.04
C GLN A 88 3.45 -10.97 -16.56
N ALA A 89 2.61 -11.46 -15.64
CA ALA A 89 2.68 -12.84 -15.16
C ALA A 89 2.33 -13.84 -16.27
N ASP A 90 1.29 -13.54 -17.06
CA ASP A 90 0.79 -14.39 -18.13
C ASP A 90 1.82 -14.58 -19.26
N LYS A 91 2.79 -13.66 -19.46
CA LYS A 91 3.91 -13.84 -20.41
C LYS A 91 4.73 -15.09 -20.17
N HIS A 92 4.87 -15.50 -18.91
CA HIS A 92 5.68 -16.64 -18.50
C HIS A 92 4.84 -17.82 -18.01
N ARG A 93 3.51 -17.67 -18.00
CA ARG A 93 2.60 -18.69 -17.50
C ARG A 93 2.28 -19.66 -18.64
N SER A 94 2.70 -20.91 -18.48
CA SER A 94 2.25 -21.99 -19.35
C SER A 94 0.78 -22.30 -19.09
N LEU A 95 0.05 -22.72 -20.13
CA LEU A 95 -1.30 -23.24 -19.98
C LEU A 95 -1.27 -24.39 -18.96
N GLN A 96 -2.13 -24.31 -17.95
CA GLN A 96 -2.24 -25.39 -16.97
C GLN A 96 -2.67 -26.67 -17.68
N PRO A 97 -2.02 -27.82 -17.41
CA PRO A 97 -2.51 -29.10 -17.88
C PRO A 97 -3.96 -29.30 -17.43
N LEU A 98 -4.81 -29.84 -18.30
CA LEU A 98 -6.15 -30.26 -17.92
C LEU A 98 -6.03 -31.50 -17.02
N PHE A 99 -5.98 -31.28 -15.71
CA PHE A 99 -5.96 -32.36 -14.74
C PHE A 99 -7.31 -33.07 -14.70
N LYS A 100 -7.28 -34.39 -14.72
CA LYS A 100 -8.44 -35.25 -14.52
C LYS A 100 -8.39 -35.88 -13.13
N VAL A 101 -9.56 -36.24 -12.62
CA VAL A 101 -9.67 -36.95 -11.34
C VAL A 101 -8.87 -38.25 -11.44
N GLY A 102 -7.81 -38.39 -10.61
CA GLY A 102 -6.88 -39.51 -10.63
C GLY A 102 -5.45 -39.15 -11.05
N ASP A 103 -5.20 -37.95 -11.58
CA ASP A 103 -3.85 -37.50 -11.93
C ASP A 103 -3.00 -37.25 -10.69
N ARG A 104 -1.75 -37.73 -10.71
CA ARG A 104 -0.76 -37.43 -9.68
C ARG A 104 -0.03 -36.14 -10.03
N VAL A 105 -0.08 -35.18 -9.10
CA VAL A 105 0.72 -33.96 -9.11
C VAL A 105 1.88 -34.17 -8.14
N TYR A 106 3.11 -34.16 -8.65
CA TYR A 106 4.34 -34.16 -7.86
C TYR A 106 4.94 -32.75 -7.86
#